data_AF-M7MUP4-F1
#
_entry.id   AF-M7MUP4-F1
#
_cell.length_a   1.000
_cell.length_b   1.000
_cell.length_c   1.000
_cell.angle_alpha   90.00
_cell.angle_beta   90.00
_cell.angle_gamma   90.00
#
_symmetry.space_group_name_H-M   'P 1'
#
loop_
_entity.id
_entity.type
_entity.pdbx_description
1 polymer ?
#
loop_
_entity_poly.entity_id
_entity_poly.type
_entity_poly.pdbx_seq_one_letter_code
_entity_poly.pdbx_strand_id
1 'polypeptide(L)'
;MLLVRKAMPLGEDILLARHGSSIVEMTQDRKNNLTRARLVDGSVDTASNFLVSLNAMAALTPAERFGKAADDYSADRLPVSRKEIRFMAKLTGAWALASAAFIGGMGWVIVKFGDPELMMQVMSTPMM
;
A
#
# COMPACT_ATOMS: atom_id res chain seq x y z
N MET A 1 3.03 47.42 9.50
CA MET A 1 3.27 46.15 10.21
C MET A 1 2.39 45.09 9.55
N LEU A 2 2.93 44.35 8.57
CA LEU A 2 2.17 43.31 7.86
C LEU A 2 2.07 42.08 8.77
N LEU A 3 0.88 41.84 9.31
CA LEU A 3 0.55 40.57 9.97
C LEU A 3 0.58 39.49 8.88
N VAL A 4 1.67 38.74 8.82
CA VAL A 4 1.73 37.48 8.06
C VAL A 4 0.72 36.56 8.72
N ARG A 5 -0.49 36.47 8.15
CA ARG A 5 -1.46 35.45 8.54
C ARG A 5 -0.82 34.11 8.23
N LYS A 6 -0.45 33.37 9.27
CA LYS A 6 -0.02 31.97 9.14
C LYS A 6 -1.13 31.24 8.38
N ALA A 7 -0.83 30.79 7.16
CA ALA A 7 -1.79 30.04 6.37
C ALA A 7 -2.25 28.83 7.20
N MET A 8 -3.55 28.74 7.45
CA MET A 8 -4.12 27.61 8.16
C MET A 8 -3.92 26.36 7.30
N PRO A 9 -3.47 25.22 7.86
CA PRO A 9 -3.40 23.97 7.11
C PRO A 9 -4.80 23.57 6.67
N LEU A 10 -4.91 23.08 5.43
CA LEU A 10 -6.18 22.62 4.87
C LEU A 10 -6.92 21.62 5.76
N GLY A 11 -6.21 20.70 6.40
CA GLY A 11 -6.82 19.70 7.27
C GLY A 11 -7.46 20.32 8.52
N GLU A 12 -6.98 21.49 8.97
CA GLU A 12 -7.60 22.22 10.07
C GLU A 12 -8.94 22.82 9.63
N ASP A 13 -8.98 23.48 8.47
CA ASP A 13 -10.23 24.01 7.89
C ASP A 13 -11.27 22.89 7.65
N ILE A 14 -10.84 21.75 7.12
CA ILE A 14 -11.73 20.59 6.89
C ILE A 14 -12.33 20.09 8.21
N LEU A 15 -11.52 19.94 9.26
CA LEU A 15 -12.00 19.43 10.54
C LEU A 15 -12.89 20.44 11.26
N LEU A 16 -12.55 21.73 11.19
CA LEU A 16 -13.40 22.80 11.72
C LEU A 16 -14.75 22.87 10.99
N ALA A 17 -14.77 22.66 9.67
CA ALA A 17 -16.01 22.61 8.91
C ALA A 17 -16.88 21.38 9.25
N ARG A 18 -16.26 20.24 9.58
CA ARG A 18 -16.98 19.00 9.93
C ARG A 18 -17.53 19.02 11.36
N HIS A 19 -16.71 19.46 12.32
CA HIS A 19 -16.98 19.27 13.75
C HIS A 19 -17.14 20.58 14.53
N GLY A 20 -16.60 21.68 14.03
CA GLY A 20 -16.70 23.01 14.66
C GLY A 20 -16.26 22.99 16.12
N SER A 21 -17.19 23.37 17.00
CA SER A 21 -16.97 23.46 18.46
C SER A 21 -16.91 22.11 19.18
N SER A 22 -17.19 20.99 18.49
CA SER A 22 -17.07 19.64 19.05
C SER A 22 -15.59 19.21 19.24
N ILE A 23 -14.64 19.99 18.71
CA ILE A 23 -13.22 19.67 18.80
C ILE A 23 -12.64 20.14 20.14
N VAL A 24 -11.99 19.22 20.84
CA VAL A 24 -11.30 19.47 22.12
C VAL A 24 -9.82 19.78 21.91
N GLU A 25 -9.18 19.06 20.99
CA GLU A 25 -7.76 19.25 20.67
C GLU A 25 -7.51 18.99 19.18
N MET A 26 -6.61 19.76 18.57
CA MET A 26 -6.07 19.49 17.23
C MET A 26 -4.56 19.31 17.29
N THR A 27 -4.08 18.28 16.61
CA THR A 27 -2.65 17.99 16.48
C THR A 27 -2.30 17.80 15.00
N GLN A 28 -1.17 18.36 14.58
CA GLN A 28 -0.64 18.12 13.24
C GLN A 28 0.28 16.92 13.23
N ASP A 29 -0.05 15.93 12.40
CA ASP A 29 0.84 14.85 12.05
C ASP A 29 1.65 15.26 10.81
N ARG A 30 2.87 15.74 11.07
CA ARG A 30 3.81 16.14 10.00
C ARG A 30 4.36 14.95 9.21
N LYS A 31 4.36 13.74 9.78
CA LYS A 31 4.86 12.55 9.08
C LYS A 31 3.91 12.18 7.95
N ASN A 32 2.62 12.14 8.25
CA ASN A 32 1.58 11.75 7.30
C ASN A 32 0.92 12.95 6.60
N ASN A 33 1.32 14.18 6.95
CA ASN A 33 0.72 15.42 6.47
C ASN A 33 -0.80 15.48 6.72
N LEU A 34 -1.21 15.02 7.89
CA LEU A 34 -2.60 15.02 8.34
C LEU A 34 -2.77 15.98 9.51
N THR A 35 -3.98 16.48 9.68
CA THR A 35 -4.42 17.10 10.92
C THR A 35 -5.38 16.15 11.60
N ARG A 36 -5.26 16.00 12.92
CA ARG A 36 -6.00 15.05 13.73
C ARG A 36 -6.74 15.81 14.82
N ALA A 37 -8.04 15.59 14.95
CA ALA A 37 -8.91 16.23 15.94
C ALA A 37 -9.42 15.20 16.93
N ARG A 38 -9.33 15.49 18.23
CA ARG A 38 -10.04 14.77 19.29
C ARG A 38 -11.34 15.49 19.60
N LEU A 39 -12.45 14.76 19.59
CA LEU A 39 -13.78 15.30 19.81
C LEU A 39 -14.21 15.19 21.29
N VAL A 40 -15.29 15.88 21.65
CA VAL A 40 -15.85 15.89 23.02
C VAL A 40 -16.31 14.52 23.50
N ASP A 41 -16.69 13.63 22.58
CA ASP A 41 -17.09 12.24 22.87
C ASP A 41 -15.88 11.29 23.03
N GLY A 42 -14.66 11.81 22.90
CA GLY A 42 -13.41 11.06 22.96
C GLY A 42 -13.01 10.39 21.66
N SER A 43 -13.83 10.47 20.60
CA SER A 43 -13.48 9.97 19.28
C SER A 43 -12.41 10.83 18.60
N VAL A 44 -11.81 10.29 17.54
CA VAL A 44 -10.73 10.95 16.80
C VAL A 44 -11.03 10.93 15.31
N ASP A 45 -11.00 12.10 14.68
CA ASP A 45 -11.10 12.26 13.22
C ASP A 45 -9.79 12.81 12.65
N THR A 46 -9.55 12.58 11.36
CA THR A 46 -8.36 13.04 10.63
C THR A 46 -8.73 13.64 9.28
N ALA A 47 -7.96 14.64 8.85
CA ALA A 47 -8.08 15.24 7.53
C ALA A 47 -6.71 15.50 6.89
N SER A 48 -6.64 15.35 5.57
CA SER A 48 -5.42 15.62 4.79
C SER A 48 -5.12 17.11 4.71
N ASN A 49 -3.86 17.49 4.90
CA ASN A 49 -3.39 18.85 4.65
C ASN A 49 -3.08 19.12 3.17
N PHE A 50 -3.25 18.13 2.30
CA PHE A 50 -3.08 18.24 0.86
C PHE A 50 -4.36 17.93 0.11
N LEU A 51 -4.65 18.73 -0.91
CA LEU A 51 -5.61 18.36 -1.94
C LEU A 51 -4.98 17.28 -2.81
N VAL A 52 -5.45 16.05 -2.70
CA VAL A 52 -5.13 15.01 -3.68
C VAL A 52 -5.92 15.33 -4.94
N SER A 53 -5.24 15.88 -5.96
CA SER A 53 -5.86 16.03 -7.27
C SER A 53 -6.09 14.65 -7.87
N LEU A 54 -7.33 14.17 -7.81
CA LEU A 54 -7.76 12.90 -8.41
C LEU A 54 -7.42 12.84 -9.91
N ASN A 55 -7.51 13.99 -10.60
CA ASN A 55 -7.11 14.13 -12.00
C ASN A 55 -5.60 13.97 -12.19
N ALA A 56 -4.78 14.45 -11.27
CA ALA A 56 -3.32 14.26 -11.33
C ALA A 56 -2.92 12.80 -11.08
N MET A 57 -3.66 12.06 -10.24
CA MET A 57 -3.42 10.62 -10.06
C MET A 57 -3.86 9.80 -11.28
N ALA A 58 -4.96 10.19 -11.92
CA ALA A 58 -5.45 9.55 -13.15
C ALA A 58 -4.53 9.81 -14.36
N ALA A 59 -3.85 10.97 -14.38
CA ALA A 59 -2.93 11.36 -15.46
C ALA A 59 -1.59 10.60 -15.45
N LEU A 60 -1.24 9.90 -14.36
CA LEU A 60 0.02 9.17 -14.27
C LEU A 60 -0.05 7.85 -15.06
N THR A 61 0.92 7.63 -15.93
CA THR A 61 1.15 6.33 -16.56
C THR A 61 1.52 5.27 -15.52
N PRO A 62 1.36 3.96 -15.82
CA PRO A 62 1.73 2.91 -14.88
C PRO A 62 3.18 3.02 -14.39
N ALA A 63 4.12 3.38 -15.28
CA ALA A 63 5.53 3.55 -14.93
C ALA A 63 5.74 4.68 -13.92
N GLU A 64 5.08 5.82 -14.10
CA GLU A 64 5.19 6.97 -13.18
C GLU A 64 4.57 6.67 -11.82
N ARG A 65 3.53 5.82 -11.76
CA ARG A 65 2.96 5.35 -10.48
C ARG A 65 3.95 4.49 -9.71
N PHE A 66 4.66 3.58 -10.39
CA PHE A 66 5.72 2.78 -9.77
C PHE A 66 6.88 3.66 -9.30
N GLY A 67 7.29 4.65 -10.10
CA GLY A 67 8.30 5.64 -9.71
C GLY A 67 7.92 6.39 -8.44
N LYS A 68 6.70 6.93 -8.39
CA LYS A 68 6.17 7.63 -7.21
C LYS A 68 6.10 6.71 -5.98
N ALA A 69 5.66 5.47 -6.15
CA ALA A 69 5.62 4.49 -5.06
C ALA A 69 7.02 4.15 -4.52
N ALA A 70 8.02 4.06 -5.41
CA ALA A 70 9.42 3.87 -5.02
C ALA A 70 9.97 5.09 -4.26
N ASP A 71 9.66 6.30 -4.72
CA ASP A 71 10.02 7.54 -4.03
C ASP A 71 9.38 7.61 -2.64
N ASP A 72 8.08 7.32 -2.53
CA ASP A 72 7.35 7.33 -1.25
C ASP A 72 7.86 6.25 -0.28
N TYR A 73 8.27 5.08 -0.80
CA TYR A 73 8.98 4.05 -0.01
C TYR A 73 10.33 4.56 0.50
N SER A 74 11.13 5.20 -0.38
CA SER A 74 12.44 5.76 -0.03
C SER A 74 12.36 6.91 0.97
N ALA A 75 11.22 7.62 0.99
CA ALA A 75 10.95 8.76 1.86
C ALA A 75 10.21 8.41 3.17
N ASP A 76 9.90 7.12 3.43
CA ASP A 76 9.11 6.67 4.60
C ASP A 76 7.72 7.31 4.70
N ARG A 77 7.14 7.66 3.55
CA ARG A 77 5.81 8.29 3.46
C ARG A 77 4.68 7.27 3.32
N LEU A 78 5.02 5.98 3.19
CA LEU A 78 4.04 4.93 3.14
C LEU A 78 3.41 4.70 4.52
N PRO A 79 2.11 4.35 4.57
CA PRO A 79 1.41 4.05 5.82
C PRO A 79 1.93 2.76 6.50
N VAL A 80 2.62 1.91 5.74
CA VAL A 80 3.22 0.65 6.21
C VAL A 80 4.71 0.84 6.47
N SER A 81 5.22 0.30 7.57
CA SER A 81 6.63 0.46 7.92
C SER A 81 7.55 -0.28 6.95
N ARG A 82 8.76 0.24 6.73
CA ARG A 82 9.79 -0.45 5.93
C ARG A 82 10.15 -1.83 6.47
N LYS A 83 10.04 -2.03 7.79
CA LYS A 83 10.34 -3.32 8.43
C LYS A 83 9.31 -4.36 8.01
N GLU A 84 8.03 -4.00 8.02
CA GLU A 84 6.94 -4.87 7.57
C GLU A 84 7.05 -5.16 6.06
N ILE A 85 7.36 -4.15 5.24
CA ILE A 85 7.56 -4.35 3.80
C ILE A 85 8.70 -5.32 3.53
N ARG A 86 9.85 -5.16 4.21
CA ARG A 86 10.98 -6.09 4.08
C ARG A 86 10.63 -7.50 4.55
N PHE A 87 9.85 -7.61 5.62
CA PHE A 87 9.39 -8.91 6.12
C PHE A 87 8.48 -9.61 5.10
N MET A 88 7.50 -8.88 4.55
CA MET A 88 6.63 -9.38 3.49
C MET A 88 7.43 -9.79 2.25
N ALA A 89 8.38 -8.96 1.80
CA ALA A 89 9.23 -9.29 0.66
C ALA A 89 10.05 -10.56 0.87
N LYS A 90 10.59 -10.78 2.09
CA LYS A 90 11.30 -12.00 2.44
C LYS A 90 10.38 -13.22 2.45
N LEU A 91 9.19 -13.09 3.02
CA LEU A 91 8.21 -14.17 3.06
C LEU A 91 7.78 -14.59 1.65
N THR A 92 7.46 -13.60 0.79
CA THR A 92 7.14 -13.84 -0.62
C THR A 92 8.31 -14.49 -1.35
N GLY A 93 9.54 -14.03 -1.13
CA GLY A 93 10.73 -14.62 -1.73
C GLY A 93 10.94 -16.07 -1.29
N ALA A 94 10.81 -16.37 0.00
CA ALA A 94 10.91 -17.72 0.53
C ALA A 94 9.83 -18.66 -0.04
N TRP A 95 8.60 -18.17 -0.14
CA TRP A 95 7.49 -18.94 -0.72
C TRP A 95 7.69 -19.18 -2.23
N ALA A 96 8.17 -18.19 -2.97
CA ALA A 96 8.48 -18.34 -4.39
C ALA A 96 9.58 -19.38 -4.61
N LEU A 97 10.64 -19.38 -3.79
CA LEU A 97 11.69 -20.40 -3.84
C LEU A 97 11.16 -21.80 -3.50
N ALA A 98 10.34 -21.92 -2.46
CA ALA A 98 9.71 -23.19 -2.10
C ALA A 98 8.81 -23.72 -3.24
N SER A 99 8.02 -22.85 -3.85
CA SER A 99 7.15 -23.19 -4.98
C SER A 99 7.96 -23.62 -6.21
N ALA A 100 9.04 -22.90 -6.53
CA ALA A 100 9.92 -23.25 -7.65
C ALA A 100 10.62 -24.60 -7.40
N ALA A 101 11.09 -24.86 -6.18
CA ALA A 101 11.69 -26.13 -5.82
C ALA A 101 10.67 -27.27 -5.89
N PHE A 102 9.43 -27.05 -5.45
CA PHE A 102 8.36 -28.03 -5.54
C PHE A 102 8.01 -28.37 -6.99
N ILE A 103 7.78 -27.36 -7.83
CA ILE A 103 7.47 -27.55 -9.27
C ILE A 103 8.64 -28.24 -9.97
N GLY A 104 9.88 -27.79 -9.72
CA GLY A 104 11.08 -28.41 -10.29
C GLY A 104 11.26 -29.85 -9.84
N GLY A 105 11.04 -30.13 -8.55
CA GLY A 105 11.09 -31.47 -7.99
C GLY A 105 10.05 -32.40 -8.59
N MET A 106 8.81 -31.93 -8.73
CA MET A 106 7.76 -32.68 -9.43
C MET A 106 8.14 -32.97 -10.88
N GLY A 107 8.60 -31.96 -11.63
CA GLY A 107 9.05 -32.15 -13.01
C GLY A 107 10.17 -33.18 -13.12
N TRP A 108 11.13 -33.16 -12.19
CA TRP A 108 12.22 -34.12 -12.17
C TRP A 108 11.74 -35.56 -11.88
N VAL A 109 10.84 -35.74 -10.91
CA VAL A 109 10.24 -37.06 -10.61
C VAL A 109 9.50 -37.60 -11.82
N ILE A 110 8.69 -36.75 -12.47
CA ILE A 110 7.92 -37.08 -13.67
C ILE A 110 8.85 -37.57 -14.80
N VAL A 111 9.97 -36.88 -15.04
CA VAL A 111 10.92 -37.27 -16.09
C VAL A 111 11.68 -38.55 -15.75
N LYS A 112 11.99 -38.81 -14.48
CA LYS A 112 12.82 -39.96 -14.07
C LYS A 112 12.04 -41.24 -13.79
N PHE A 113 10.82 -41.12 -13.29
CA PHE A 113 10.02 -42.25 -12.79
C PHE A 113 8.63 -42.31 -13.42
N GLY A 114 8.30 -41.40 -14.34
CA GLY A 114 7.01 -41.42 -15.03
C GLY A 114 6.91 -42.57 -16.02
N ASP A 115 5.84 -43.35 -15.90
CA ASP A 115 5.50 -44.43 -16.83
C ASP A 115 5.00 -43.82 -18.16
N PRO A 116 5.62 -44.11 -19.32
CA PRO A 116 5.27 -43.46 -20.58
C PRO A 116 3.81 -43.67 -21.01
N GLU A 117 3.19 -44.79 -20.62
CA GLU A 117 1.78 -45.06 -20.91
C GLU A 117 0.82 -44.14 -20.15
N LEU A 118 1.10 -43.85 -18.87
CA LEU A 118 0.31 -42.91 -18.07
C LEU A 118 0.44 -41.47 -18.59
N MET A 119 1.62 -41.08 -19.10
CA MET A 119 1.80 -39.77 -19.75
C MET A 119 0.98 -39.64 -21.01
N MET A 120 0.97 -40.67 -21.87
CA MET A 120 0.15 -40.65 -23.08
C MET A 120 -1.34 -40.63 -22.74
N GLN A 121 -1.76 -41.33 -21.69
CA GLN A 121 -3.15 -41.32 -21.24
C GLN A 121 -3.57 -39.93 -20.76
N VAL A 122 -2.77 -39.25 -19.94
CA VAL A 122 -3.03 -37.87 -19.50
C VAL A 122 -3.04 -36.88 -20.67
N MET A 123 -2.11 -37.02 -21.64
CA MET A 123 -2.06 -36.13 -22.82
C MET A 123 -3.17 -36.39 -23.84
N SER A 124 -3.74 -37.60 -23.88
CA SER A 124 -4.84 -37.98 -24.77
C SER A 124 -6.22 -37.85 -24.15
N THR A 125 -6.31 -37.55 -22.85
CA THR A 125 -7.60 -37.27 -22.20
C THR A 125 -8.08 -35.88 -22.63
N PRO A 126 -9.22 -35.72 -23.32
CA PRO A 126 -9.75 -34.40 -23.63
C PRO A 126 -10.10 -33.69 -22.33
N MET A 127 -9.47 -32.54 -22.07
CA MET A 127 -9.90 -31.65 -20.99
C MET A 127 -11.29 -31.11 -21.36
N MET A 128 -12.33 -31.65 -20.72
CA MET A 128 -13.68 -31.10 -20.76
C MET A 128 -13.74 -29.78 -19.99
#